data_AF-A0A812T859-F1
#
_entry.id   AF-A0A812T859-F1
#
_cell.length_a   1.000
_cell.length_b   1.000
_cell.length_c   1.000
_cell.angle_alpha   90.00
_cell.angle_beta   90.00
_cell.angle_gamma   90.00
#
_symmetry.space_group_name_H-M   'P 1'
#
loop_
_entity.id
_entity.type
_entity.pdbx_description
1 polymer ?
#
loop_
_entity_poly.entity_id
_entity_poly.type
_entity_poly.pdbx_seq_one_letter_code
_entity_poly.pdbx_strand_id
1 'polypeptide(L)'
;WVAHHKELLQPFASRIVEAIWNLLVALDDRDENDPLVTSGLGVLSAVACQDWAPSPFEDPKVLAALCERLVLTNLSLRESDLRLFHEDLQEFIARDVEGSDRDTRRWAAVDLVRSLRRRHDKEICDVVVASAGRLLREAAVADERKVAIYKHACIHLVISMAGSSAGKTISTPGGIAGEYFRDQVAPEILSSGTPQTSEGILFKAACLKYVTVLRNILSVEMVRGILPVLPNLLQAQHPLLHTYAAICANVLTIVQDRSEGGPWKPRYDQPTLGPVVLQMMPQLLRLVVEGGSVAHNEHLPRALNAWMAFLGSSLPADLALAALRGLSASLASPSLRGADFIHSTFECLAQTMKAVFARGGEDAVAAETAVQSLALRLWESQAEELLPYCYQILGLLLELVPAERKVVFAELLPKVLAQELWQ
;
A
#
# COMPACT_ATOMS: atom_id res chain seq x y z
N TRP A 1 -8.95 26.58 3.46
CA TRP A 1 -9.62 27.83 3.89
C TRP A 1 -9.74 27.95 5.41
N VAL A 2 -10.38 27.00 6.13
CA VAL A 2 -10.52 27.04 7.61
C VAL A 2 -9.21 27.34 8.34
N ALA A 3 -8.13 26.66 7.98
CA ALA A 3 -6.81 26.86 8.60
C ALA A 3 -6.22 28.27 8.42
N HIS A 4 -6.62 29.01 7.39
CA HIS A 4 -6.05 30.33 7.04
C HIS A 4 -6.90 31.50 7.57
N HIS A 5 -8.14 31.23 8.01
CA HIS A 5 -9.11 32.26 8.41
C HIS A 5 -9.72 32.00 9.79
N LYS A 6 -8.94 31.37 10.68
CA LYS A 6 -9.37 30.97 12.04
C LYS A 6 -10.08 32.11 12.79
N GLU A 7 -9.50 33.31 12.81
CA GLU A 7 -10.03 34.46 13.56
C GLU A 7 -11.43 34.87 13.09
N LEU A 8 -11.66 34.86 11.78
CA LEU A 8 -12.96 35.18 11.18
C LEU A 8 -14.02 34.10 11.49
N LEU A 9 -13.58 32.85 11.67
CA LEU A 9 -14.44 31.69 11.87
C LEU A 9 -14.70 31.35 13.33
N GLN A 10 -13.94 31.92 14.26
CA GLN A 10 -14.08 31.69 15.71
C GLN A 10 -15.53 31.75 16.21
N PRO A 11 -16.35 32.79 15.88
CA PRO A 11 -17.73 32.86 16.37
C PRO A 11 -18.67 31.83 15.72
N PHE A 12 -18.25 31.18 14.63
CA PHE A 12 -19.06 30.24 13.85
C PHE A 12 -18.60 28.79 14.01
N ALA A 13 -17.48 28.51 14.70
CA ALA A 13 -16.87 27.18 14.75
C ALA A 13 -17.86 26.08 15.16
N SER A 14 -18.59 26.25 16.26
CA SER A 14 -19.60 25.28 16.72
C SER A 14 -20.76 25.13 15.74
N ARG A 15 -21.22 26.24 15.13
CA ARG A 15 -22.30 26.21 14.13
C ARG A 15 -21.88 25.50 12.85
N ILE A 16 -20.62 25.62 12.45
CA ILE A 16 -20.05 24.90 11.31
C ILE A 16 -20.05 23.40 11.61
N VAL A 17 -19.55 22.98 12.78
CA VAL A 17 -19.54 21.58 13.19
C VAL A 17 -20.97 21.01 13.22
N GLU A 18 -21.91 21.73 13.82
CA GLU A 18 -23.32 21.31 13.90
C GLU A 18 -23.99 21.22 12.52
N ALA A 19 -23.76 22.20 11.64
CA ALA A 19 -24.33 22.19 10.29
C ALA A 19 -23.80 21.03 9.45
N ILE A 20 -22.48 20.79 9.49
CA ILE A 20 -21.84 19.68 8.77
C ILE A 20 -22.28 18.35 9.37
N TRP A 21 -22.35 18.23 10.70
CA TRP A 21 -22.88 17.05 11.37
C TRP A 21 -24.29 16.70 10.89
N ASN A 22 -25.22 17.67 10.94
CA ASN A 22 -26.61 17.45 10.55
C ASN A 22 -26.73 17.07 9.07
N LEU A 23 -25.91 17.68 8.21
CA LEU A 23 -25.83 17.31 6.80
C LEU A 23 -25.38 15.86 6.64
N LEU A 24 -24.23 15.49 7.22
CA LEU A 24 -23.64 14.17 7.05
C LEU A 24 -24.51 13.04 7.63
N VAL A 25 -25.18 13.29 8.74
CA VAL A 25 -26.10 12.33 9.38
C VAL A 25 -27.38 12.12 8.55
N ALA A 26 -27.81 13.11 7.78
CA ALA A 26 -29.00 13.01 6.94
C ALA A 26 -28.75 12.34 5.58
N LEU A 27 -27.49 12.20 5.17
CA LEU A 27 -27.11 11.55 3.92
C LEU A 27 -27.20 10.02 4.05
N ASP A 28 -27.49 9.38 2.92
CA ASP A 28 -27.46 7.92 2.79
C ASP A 28 -26.11 7.42 2.24
N ASP A 29 -25.97 6.10 2.17
CA ASP A 29 -24.73 5.43 1.77
C ASP A 29 -24.51 5.34 0.25
N ARG A 30 -25.30 6.05 -0.57
CA ARG A 30 -25.12 6.03 -2.04
C ARG A 30 -23.81 6.67 -2.47
N ASP A 31 -23.20 6.10 -3.51
CA ASP A 31 -21.92 6.53 -4.07
C ASP A 31 -21.97 7.99 -4.60
N GLU A 32 -23.14 8.46 -5.04
CA GLU A 32 -23.40 9.85 -5.47
C GLU A 32 -23.08 10.89 -4.37
N ASN A 33 -23.21 10.49 -3.11
CA ASN A 33 -22.96 11.34 -1.96
C ASN A 33 -21.49 11.31 -1.51
N ASP A 34 -20.64 10.45 -2.08
CA ASP A 34 -19.24 10.29 -1.67
C ASP A 34 -18.45 11.61 -1.67
N PRO A 35 -18.50 12.45 -2.74
CA PRO A 35 -17.77 13.72 -2.74
C PRO A 35 -18.21 14.68 -1.64
N LEU A 36 -19.51 14.70 -1.32
CA LEU A 36 -20.07 15.55 -0.28
C LEU A 36 -19.68 15.06 1.12
N VAL A 37 -19.71 13.74 1.34
CA VAL A 37 -19.31 13.14 2.61
C VAL A 37 -17.81 13.31 2.85
N THR A 38 -16.97 13.01 1.86
CA THR A 38 -15.51 13.23 1.93
C THR A 38 -15.20 14.71 2.23
N SER A 39 -15.85 15.64 1.52
CA SER A 39 -15.64 17.08 1.75
C SER A 39 -16.10 17.53 3.14
N GLY A 40 -17.26 17.06 3.61
CA GLY A 40 -17.78 17.38 4.93
C GLY A 40 -16.87 16.86 6.05
N LEU A 41 -16.42 15.62 5.96
CA LEU A 41 -15.44 15.04 6.88
C LEU A 41 -14.12 15.82 6.85
N GLY A 42 -13.65 16.22 5.66
CA GLY A 42 -12.46 17.06 5.50
C GLY A 42 -12.59 18.43 6.17
N VAL A 43 -13.77 19.06 6.13
CA VAL A 43 -14.05 20.29 6.88
C VAL A 43 -13.97 20.04 8.38
N LEU A 44 -14.57 18.95 8.89
CA LEU A 44 -14.48 18.59 10.31
C LEU A 44 -13.03 18.33 10.74
N SER A 45 -12.23 17.63 9.92
CA SER A 45 -10.79 17.43 10.16
C SER A 45 -10.03 18.75 10.25
N ALA A 46 -10.30 19.66 9.31
CA ALA A 46 -9.67 20.97 9.27
C ALA A 46 -10.03 21.82 10.51
N VAL A 47 -11.28 21.76 10.97
CA VAL A 47 -11.75 22.42 12.19
C VAL A 47 -11.11 21.78 13.42
N ALA A 48 -11.04 20.45 13.53
CA ALA A 48 -10.38 19.73 14.62
C ALA A 48 -8.88 20.07 14.76
N CYS A 49 -8.24 20.42 13.63
CA CYS A 49 -6.85 20.86 13.61
C CYS A 49 -6.62 22.30 14.13
N GLN A 50 -7.66 23.10 14.35
CA GLN A 50 -7.54 24.45 14.90
C GLN A 50 -7.78 24.50 16.41
N ASP A 51 -7.23 25.54 17.04
CA ASP A 51 -7.34 25.76 18.49
C ASP A 51 -8.43 26.80 18.80
N TRP A 52 -9.64 26.38 19.13
CA TRP A 52 -10.79 27.27 19.28
C TRP A 52 -11.04 27.65 20.75
N ALA A 53 -11.52 28.87 21.00
CA ALA A 53 -11.96 29.31 22.33
C ALA A 53 -13.38 29.94 22.27
N PRO A 54 -14.44 29.26 22.75
CA PRO A 54 -14.48 27.88 23.26
C PRO A 54 -14.32 26.85 22.14
N SER A 55 -13.90 25.62 22.48
CA SER A 55 -13.74 24.56 21.50
C SER A 55 -15.03 23.76 21.28
N PRO A 56 -15.42 23.48 20.02
CA PRO A 56 -16.60 22.68 19.71
C PRO A 56 -16.43 21.19 20.06
N PHE A 57 -15.22 20.78 20.46
CA PHE A 57 -14.86 19.39 20.76
C PHE A 57 -14.57 19.16 22.26
N GLU A 58 -14.92 20.10 23.13
CA GLU A 58 -14.71 19.99 24.58
C GLU A 58 -15.60 18.92 25.25
N ASP A 59 -16.82 18.72 24.76
CA ASP A 59 -17.74 17.73 25.34
C ASP A 59 -17.38 16.31 24.86
N PRO A 60 -17.02 15.38 25.76
CA PRO A 60 -16.75 13.99 25.41
C PRO A 60 -17.90 13.29 24.68
N LYS A 61 -19.15 13.73 24.89
CA LYS A 61 -20.32 13.20 24.16
C LYS A 61 -20.29 13.56 22.69
N VAL A 62 -19.80 14.76 22.34
CA VAL A 62 -19.63 15.18 20.94
C VAL A 62 -18.55 14.32 20.29
N LEU A 63 -17.42 14.11 20.96
CA LEU A 63 -16.35 13.24 20.47
C LEU A 63 -16.83 11.79 20.26
N ALA A 64 -17.58 11.24 21.23
CA ALA A 64 -18.18 9.93 21.10
C ALA A 64 -19.15 9.86 19.91
N ALA A 65 -20.04 10.84 19.77
CA ALA A 65 -21.00 10.89 18.67
C ALA A 65 -20.30 11.01 17.29
N LEU A 66 -19.25 11.82 17.17
CA LEU A 66 -18.41 11.92 15.96
C LEU A 66 -17.80 10.58 15.58
N CYS A 67 -17.19 9.89 16.53
CA CYS A 67 -16.63 8.57 16.29
C CYS A 67 -17.71 7.55 15.92
N GLU A 68 -18.82 7.51 16.65
CA GLU A 68 -19.82 6.45 16.48
C GLU A 68 -20.71 6.62 15.27
N ARG A 69 -21.11 7.85 14.94
CA ARG A 69 -22.11 8.09 13.88
C ARG A 69 -21.51 8.55 12.56
N LEU A 70 -20.32 9.17 12.59
CA LEU A 70 -19.63 9.58 11.37
C LEU A 70 -18.47 8.65 11.05
N VAL A 71 -17.52 8.46 11.99
CA VAL A 71 -16.32 7.68 11.68
C VAL A 71 -16.68 6.21 11.42
N LEU A 72 -17.36 5.53 12.35
CA LEU A 72 -17.68 4.10 12.17
C LEU A 72 -18.50 3.83 10.92
N THR A 73 -19.50 4.65 10.62
CA THR A 73 -20.33 4.53 9.41
C THR A 73 -19.47 4.57 8.15
N ASN A 74 -18.51 5.50 8.08
CA ASN A 74 -17.65 5.70 6.92
C ASN A 74 -16.40 4.80 6.88
N LEU A 75 -16.12 4.06 7.96
CA LEU A 75 -15.11 3.00 7.99
C LEU A 75 -15.68 1.60 7.67
N SER A 76 -16.99 1.43 7.84
CA SER A 76 -17.67 0.16 7.67
C SER A 76 -17.69 -0.27 6.20
N LEU A 77 -17.70 -1.59 5.98
CA LEU A 77 -17.76 -2.16 4.64
C LEU A 77 -19.17 -1.93 4.04
N ARG A 78 -19.23 -1.19 2.94
CA ARG A 78 -20.50 -0.86 2.25
C ARG A 78 -20.86 -1.91 1.21
N GLU A 79 -22.13 -1.92 0.80
CA GLU A 79 -22.56 -2.75 -0.34
C GLU A 79 -21.88 -2.30 -1.64
N SER A 80 -21.60 -1.01 -1.82
CA SER A 80 -20.85 -0.51 -2.97
C SER A 80 -19.39 -0.98 -2.98
N ASP A 81 -18.77 -1.12 -1.81
CA ASP A 81 -17.42 -1.69 -1.69
C ASP A 81 -17.41 -3.16 -2.12
N LEU A 82 -18.45 -3.93 -1.74
CA LEU A 82 -18.62 -5.32 -2.16
C LEU A 82 -18.88 -5.44 -3.67
N ARG A 83 -19.70 -4.56 -4.24
CA ARG A 83 -19.91 -4.51 -5.70
C ARG A 83 -18.60 -4.22 -6.42
N LEU A 84 -17.86 -3.20 -5.97
CA LEU A 84 -16.57 -2.84 -6.56
C LEU A 84 -15.56 -4.00 -6.46
N PHE A 85 -15.51 -4.69 -5.32
CA PHE A 85 -14.68 -5.89 -5.15
C PHE A 85 -15.00 -6.99 -6.18
N HIS A 86 -16.27 -7.15 -6.56
CA HIS A 86 -16.71 -8.15 -7.53
C HIS A 86 -16.58 -7.70 -9.00
N GLU A 87 -16.79 -6.41 -9.27
CA GLU A 87 -16.86 -5.84 -10.62
C GLU A 87 -15.49 -5.35 -11.11
N ASP A 88 -14.72 -4.68 -10.25
CA ASP A 88 -13.42 -4.10 -10.56
C ASP A 88 -12.47 -4.19 -9.35
N LEU A 89 -11.80 -5.34 -9.25
CA LEU A 89 -10.85 -5.59 -8.17
C LEU A 89 -9.63 -4.65 -8.23
N GLN A 90 -9.26 -4.16 -9.41
CA GLN A 90 -8.12 -3.26 -9.57
C GLN A 90 -8.43 -1.91 -8.91
N GLU A 91 -9.59 -1.34 -9.20
CA GLU A 91 -10.06 -0.10 -8.58
C GLU A 91 -10.31 -0.28 -7.08
N PHE A 92 -10.82 -1.44 -6.65
CA PHE A 92 -10.94 -1.74 -5.23
C PHE A 92 -9.59 -1.66 -4.49
N ILE A 93 -8.55 -2.29 -5.05
CA ILE A 93 -7.20 -2.26 -4.48
C ILE A 93 -6.65 -0.83 -4.49
N ALA A 94 -6.81 -0.11 -5.61
CA ALA A 94 -6.33 1.25 -5.74
C ALA A 94 -6.97 2.21 -4.72
N ARG A 95 -8.25 2.04 -4.39
CA ARG A 95 -8.92 2.85 -3.35
C ARG A 95 -8.57 2.45 -1.92
N ASP A 96 -8.26 1.17 -1.69
CA ASP A 96 -8.04 0.66 -0.33
C ASP A 96 -6.58 0.80 0.16
N VAL A 97 -5.60 0.71 -0.75
CA VAL A 97 -4.18 0.89 -0.41
C VAL A 97 -3.88 2.37 -0.18
N GLU A 98 -3.30 2.70 0.99
CA GLU A 98 -3.04 4.10 1.36
C GLU A 98 -2.00 4.76 0.43
N GLY A 99 -2.35 5.91 -0.16
CA GLY A 99 -1.43 6.75 -0.93
C GLY A 99 -1.82 6.98 -2.40
N SER A 100 -2.73 6.19 -2.95
CA SER A 100 -3.22 6.28 -4.34
C SER A 100 -4.44 7.19 -4.49
N ASP A 101 -5.36 7.19 -3.50
CA ASP A 101 -6.55 8.05 -3.54
C ASP A 101 -6.91 8.59 -2.14
N ARG A 102 -6.79 9.92 -1.96
CA ARG A 102 -7.12 10.60 -0.70
C ARG A 102 -8.58 11.06 -0.65
N ASP A 103 -9.36 10.84 -1.72
CA ASP A 103 -10.71 11.37 -1.83
C ASP A 103 -11.81 10.34 -1.48
N THR A 104 -11.45 9.28 -0.72
CA THR A 104 -12.41 8.26 -0.26
C THR A 104 -13.00 8.61 1.12
N ARG A 105 -14.26 8.17 1.36
CA ARG A 105 -14.91 8.32 2.67
C ARG A 105 -14.10 7.70 3.81
N ARG A 106 -13.51 6.52 3.56
CA ARG A 106 -12.70 5.79 4.54
C ARG A 106 -11.45 6.59 4.91
N TRP A 107 -10.76 7.18 3.94
CA TRP A 107 -9.62 8.04 4.19
C TRP A 107 -10.02 9.29 4.99
N ALA A 108 -11.11 9.97 4.60
CA ALA A 108 -11.57 11.17 5.29
C ALA A 108 -12.00 10.89 6.74
N ALA A 109 -12.61 9.73 7.02
CA ALA A 109 -12.93 9.28 8.37
C ALA A 109 -11.68 9.00 9.20
N VAL A 110 -10.68 8.33 8.61
CA VAL A 110 -9.37 8.11 9.24
C VAL A 110 -8.67 9.45 9.55
N ASP A 111 -8.68 10.39 8.61
CA ASP A 111 -8.08 11.71 8.78
C ASP A 111 -8.78 12.53 9.87
N LEU A 112 -10.10 12.40 10.00
CA LEU A 112 -10.86 13.02 11.09
C LEU A 112 -10.42 12.49 12.46
N VAL A 113 -10.28 11.18 12.63
CA VAL A 113 -9.75 10.59 13.88
C VAL A 113 -8.35 11.12 14.17
N ARG A 114 -7.45 11.09 13.19
CA ARG A 114 -6.08 11.60 13.32
C ARG A 114 -6.05 13.10 13.68
N SER A 115 -6.99 13.88 13.15
CA SER A 115 -7.11 15.31 13.41
C SER A 115 -7.61 15.62 14.83
N LEU A 116 -8.65 14.91 15.29
CA LEU A 116 -9.19 15.06 16.65
C LEU A 116 -8.14 14.69 17.72
N ARG A 117 -7.36 13.63 17.46
CA ARG A 117 -6.29 13.18 18.37
C ARG A 117 -5.18 14.19 18.61
N ARG A 118 -5.02 15.21 17.76
CA ARG A 118 -4.00 16.25 17.97
C ARG A 118 -4.21 17.03 19.26
N ARG A 119 -5.45 17.14 19.74
CA ARG A 119 -5.82 17.87 20.96
C ARG A 119 -6.57 17.03 21.99
N HIS A 120 -7.26 15.98 21.55
CA HIS A 120 -8.12 15.13 22.38
C HIS A 120 -7.67 13.67 22.31
N ASP A 121 -6.35 13.42 22.36
CA ASP A 121 -5.79 12.08 22.12
C ASP A 121 -6.36 11.02 23.07
N LYS A 122 -6.40 11.34 24.38
CA LYS A 122 -6.87 10.41 25.40
C LYS A 122 -8.35 10.08 25.20
N GLU A 123 -9.17 11.11 25.04
CA GLU A 123 -10.61 10.98 24.88
C GLU A 123 -10.96 10.18 23.62
N ILE A 124 -10.28 10.44 22.50
CA ILE A 124 -10.48 9.69 21.26
C ILE A 124 -9.98 8.25 21.39
N CYS A 125 -8.84 8.01 22.05
CA CYS A 125 -8.37 6.66 22.34
C CYS A 125 -9.42 5.86 23.13
N ASP A 126 -9.95 6.44 24.21
CA ASP A 126 -10.94 5.79 25.07
C ASP A 126 -12.22 5.46 24.29
N VAL A 127 -12.70 6.39 23.45
CA VAL A 127 -13.87 6.18 22.57
C VAL A 127 -13.62 5.08 21.53
N VAL A 128 -12.43 5.03 20.94
CA VAL A 128 -12.06 4.00 19.95
C VAL A 128 -11.99 2.62 20.59
N VAL A 129 -11.38 2.49 21.77
CA VAL A 129 -11.34 1.22 22.52
C VAL A 129 -12.74 0.75 22.86
N ALA A 130 -13.57 1.64 23.40
CA ALA A 130 -14.96 1.32 23.75
C ALA A 130 -15.75 0.85 22.52
N SER A 131 -15.58 1.54 21.38
CA SER A 131 -16.24 1.22 20.12
C SER A 131 -15.77 -0.11 19.54
N ALA A 132 -14.47 -0.37 19.51
CA ALA A 132 -13.91 -1.66 19.07
C ALA A 132 -14.41 -2.82 19.96
N GLY A 133 -14.39 -2.64 21.28
CA GLY A 133 -14.93 -3.62 22.22
C GLY A 133 -16.42 -3.89 22.03
N ARG A 134 -17.21 -2.86 21.70
CA ARG A 134 -18.64 -3.01 21.38
C ARG A 134 -18.84 -3.81 20.09
N LEU A 135 -18.18 -3.42 19.01
CA LEU A 135 -18.26 -4.10 17.71
C LEU A 135 -17.84 -5.58 17.79
N LEU A 136 -16.80 -5.91 18.59
CA LEU A 136 -16.42 -7.30 18.82
C LEU A 136 -17.49 -8.10 19.57
N ARG A 137 -18.16 -7.49 20.57
CA ARG A 137 -19.29 -8.13 21.28
C ARG A 137 -20.49 -8.34 20.35
N GLU A 138 -20.78 -7.36 19.52
CA GLU A 138 -21.86 -7.46 18.53
C GLU A 138 -21.55 -8.53 17.48
N ALA A 139 -20.29 -8.62 17.02
CA ALA A 139 -19.84 -9.68 16.11
C ALA A 139 -19.96 -11.08 16.70
N ALA A 140 -19.85 -11.24 18.03
CA ALA A 140 -19.96 -12.57 18.66
C ALA A 140 -21.37 -13.18 18.57
N VAL A 141 -22.41 -12.38 18.33
CA VAL A 141 -23.81 -12.80 18.32
C VAL A 141 -24.52 -12.52 16.99
N ALA A 142 -23.82 -11.95 16.01
CA ALA A 142 -24.40 -11.56 14.73
C ALA A 142 -24.35 -12.67 13.68
N ASP A 143 -25.08 -12.47 12.58
CA ASP A 143 -24.97 -13.28 11.37
C ASP A 143 -23.60 -13.08 10.68
N GLU A 144 -23.19 -14.03 9.84
CA GLU A 144 -21.87 -14.06 9.21
C GLU A 144 -21.52 -12.76 8.45
N ARG A 145 -22.52 -12.18 7.77
CA ARG A 145 -22.35 -10.92 7.02
C ARG A 145 -22.07 -9.74 7.95
N LYS A 146 -22.83 -9.61 9.04
CA LYS A 146 -22.59 -8.56 10.05
C LYS A 146 -21.31 -8.77 10.83
N VAL A 147 -20.93 -10.02 11.12
CA VAL A 147 -19.63 -10.35 11.72
C VAL A 147 -18.51 -9.75 10.87
N ALA A 148 -18.56 -9.94 9.55
CA ALA A 148 -17.55 -9.41 8.65
C ALA A 148 -17.50 -7.87 8.69
N ILE A 149 -18.66 -7.20 8.63
CA ILE A 149 -18.74 -5.73 8.68
C ILE A 149 -18.14 -5.21 9.99
N TYR A 150 -18.54 -5.75 11.13
CA TYR A 150 -18.05 -5.31 12.44
C TYR A 150 -16.55 -5.56 12.62
N LYS A 151 -16.06 -6.72 12.19
CA LYS A 151 -14.62 -7.03 12.23
C LYS A 151 -13.80 -6.12 11.30
N HIS A 152 -14.31 -5.80 10.12
CA HIS A 152 -13.69 -4.84 9.18
C HIS A 152 -13.63 -3.43 9.77
N ALA A 153 -14.75 -2.98 10.34
CA ALA A 153 -14.84 -1.67 10.99
C ALA A 153 -13.87 -1.58 12.17
N CYS A 154 -13.75 -2.63 13.00
CA CYS A 154 -12.75 -2.69 14.06
C CYS A 154 -11.31 -2.56 13.55
N ILE A 155 -10.94 -3.31 12.51
CA ILE A 155 -9.58 -3.21 11.91
C ILE A 155 -9.30 -1.78 11.47
N HIS A 156 -10.22 -1.18 10.71
CA HIS A 156 -10.04 0.16 10.17
C HIS A 156 -10.06 1.24 11.26
N LEU A 157 -10.84 1.03 12.32
CA LEU A 157 -10.86 1.92 13.48
C LEU A 157 -9.50 1.90 14.20
N VAL A 158 -8.91 0.72 14.43
CA VAL A 158 -7.58 0.64 15.04
C VAL A 158 -6.50 1.18 14.09
N ILE A 159 -6.61 0.94 12.79
CA ILE A 159 -5.74 1.56 11.77
C ILE A 159 -5.84 3.10 11.79
N SER A 160 -7.03 3.66 12.04
CA SER A 160 -7.20 5.12 12.13
C SER A 160 -6.40 5.75 13.26
N MET A 161 -6.02 4.95 14.26
CA MET A 161 -5.13 5.33 15.35
C MET A 161 -3.64 5.33 14.96
N ALA A 162 -3.29 4.88 13.75
CA ALA A 162 -1.94 4.99 13.22
C ALA A 162 -1.68 6.42 12.72
N GLY A 163 -0.51 7.00 13.03
CA GLY A 163 -0.05 8.27 12.46
C GLY A 163 0.66 9.19 13.45
N SER A 164 1.67 9.91 12.98
CA SER A 164 2.31 10.99 13.75
C SER A 164 1.66 12.33 13.41
N SER A 165 1.20 13.07 14.41
CA SER A 165 1.02 14.51 14.23
C SER A 165 2.39 15.17 14.10
N ALA A 166 2.51 16.18 13.24
CA ALA A 166 3.75 16.93 13.02
C ALA A 166 4.58 17.14 14.31
N GLY A 167 5.73 16.47 14.41
CA GLY A 167 6.72 16.66 15.47
C GLY A 167 6.56 15.86 16.77
N LYS A 168 5.45 15.13 16.97
CA LYS A 168 5.31 14.14 18.05
C LYS A 168 4.64 12.90 17.50
N THR A 169 5.33 11.76 17.59
CA THR A 169 4.68 10.45 17.47
C THR A 169 3.62 10.42 18.57
N ILE A 170 2.37 10.73 18.22
CA ILE A 170 1.25 10.46 19.11
C ILE A 170 1.22 8.94 19.14
N SER A 171 1.77 8.39 20.22
CA SER A 171 1.75 6.97 20.47
C SER A 171 0.29 6.53 20.41
N THR A 172 -0.07 5.80 19.35
CA THR A 172 -1.09 4.75 19.49
C THR A 172 -0.76 4.05 20.80
N PRO A 173 -1.68 3.84 21.75
CA PRO A 173 -1.37 3.03 22.91
C PRO A 173 -0.99 1.66 22.35
N GLY A 174 0.32 1.37 22.24
CA GLY A 174 0.83 0.20 21.53
C GLY A 174 0.25 -1.11 22.09
N GLY A 175 -0.22 -1.05 23.34
CA GLY A 175 -1.06 -2.07 23.97
C GLY A 175 -2.30 -2.43 23.15
N ILE A 176 -3.14 -1.48 22.76
CA ILE A 176 -4.40 -1.76 22.03
C ILE A 176 -4.10 -2.41 20.68
N ALA A 177 -3.15 -1.85 19.93
CA ALA A 177 -2.80 -2.38 18.61
C ALA A 177 -2.16 -3.78 18.72
N GLY A 178 -1.34 -4.01 19.74
CA GLY A 178 -0.72 -5.31 20.00
C GLY A 178 -1.72 -6.36 20.52
N GLU A 179 -2.66 -5.96 21.38
CA GLU A 179 -3.74 -6.82 21.90
C GLU A 179 -4.67 -7.25 20.78
N TYR A 180 -5.19 -6.30 20.00
CA TYR A 180 -6.03 -6.60 18.85
C TYR A 180 -5.29 -7.46 17.80
N PHE A 181 -3.99 -7.21 17.62
CA PHE A 181 -3.16 -8.07 16.77
C PHE A 181 -3.17 -9.53 17.26
N ARG A 182 -2.88 -9.76 18.54
CA ARG A 182 -2.82 -11.12 19.10
C ARG A 182 -4.18 -11.82 19.07
N ASP A 183 -5.25 -11.10 19.38
CA ASP A 183 -6.55 -11.71 19.65
C ASP A 183 -7.38 -11.90 18.38
N GLN A 184 -7.21 -11.04 17.36
CA GLN A 184 -8.06 -11.02 16.17
C GLN A 184 -7.28 -11.18 14.86
N VAL A 185 -6.15 -10.48 14.71
CA VAL A 185 -5.43 -10.38 13.42
C VAL A 185 -4.54 -11.60 13.18
N ALA A 186 -3.69 -11.94 14.14
CA ALA A 186 -2.75 -13.04 14.01
C ALA A 186 -3.46 -14.40 13.81
N PRO A 187 -4.53 -14.76 14.55
CA PRO A 187 -5.26 -16.00 14.32
C PRO A 187 -5.85 -16.08 12.91
N GLU A 188 -6.38 -14.96 12.38
CA GLU A 188 -6.91 -14.91 11.03
C GLU A 188 -5.80 -15.13 9.99
N ILE A 189 -4.66 -14.43 10.09
CA ILE A 189 -3.53 -14.59 9.16
C ILE A 189 -2.99 -16.02 9.20
N LEU A 190 -2.84 -16.59 10.40
CA LEU A 190 -2.29 -17.92 10.63
C LEU A 190 -3.27 -19.05 10.29
N SER A 191 -4.57 -18.75 10.17
CA SER A 191 -5.57 -19.75 9.82
C SER A 191 -5.22 -20.43 8.49
N SER A 192 -5.28 -21.75 8.48
CA SER A 192 -5.02 -22.56 7.30
C SER A 192 -6.17 -22.43 6.30
N GLY A 193 -5.82 -22.31 5.01
CA GLY A 193 -6.80 -22.21 3.92
C GLY A 193 -7.08 -20.79 3.46
N THR A 194 -7.48 -20.69 2.19
CA THR A 194 -8.06 -19.48 1.61
C THR A 194 -9.55 -19.46 1.97
N PRO A 195 -10.05 -18.38 2.60
CA PRO A 195 -11.49 -18.25 2.85
C PRO A 195 -12.27 -18.40 1.54
N GLN A 196 -13.42 -19.06 1.60
CA GLN A 196 -14.26 -19.30 0.41
C GLN A 196 -15.28 -18.18 0.18
N THR A 197 -15.58 -17.39 1.21
CA THR A 197 -16.51 -16.26 1.15
C THR A 197 -15.77 -14.95 0.81
N SER A 198 -16.45 -14.05 0.09
CA SER A 198 -15.93 -12.70 -0.23
C SER A 198 -15.53 -11.96 1.05
N GLU A 199 -16.38 -12.04 2.06
CA GLU A 199 -16.20 -11.42 3.37
C GLU A 199 -14.95 -11.94 4.08
N GLY A 200 -14.73 -13.26 4.06
CA GLY A 200 -13.53 -13.86 4.65
C GLY A 200 -12.26 -13.43 3.93
N ILE A 201 -12.29 -13.38 2.58
CA ILE A 201 -11.18 -12.90 1.76
C ILE A 201 -10.84 -11.44 2.09
N LEU A 202 -11.87 -10.58 2.15
CA LEU A 202 -11.73 -9.18 2.50
C LEU A 202 -11.19 -9.02 3.92
N PHE A 203 -11.67 -9.80 4.88
CA PHE A 203 -11.21 -9.71 6.27
C PHE A 203 -9.74 -10.12 6.39
N LYS A 204 -9.32 -11.21 5.74
CA LYS A 204 -7.92 -11.65 5.72
C LYS A 204 -7.00 -10.64 5.03
N ALA A 205 -7.46 -9.99 3.96
CA ALA A 205 -6.75 -8.88 3.34
C ALA A 205 -6.63 -7.66 4.28
N ALA A 206 -7.69 -7.33 5.02
CA ALA A 206 -7.67 -6.26 6.02
C ALA A 206 -6.70 -6.57 7.18
N CYS A 207 -6.55 -7.84 7.56
CA CYS A 207 -5.53 -8.26 8.52
C CYS A 207 -4.10 -8.04 8.00
N LEU A 208 -3.82 -8.32 6.73
CA LEU A 208 -2.53 -8.01 6.11
C LEU A 208 -2.30 -6.49 6.04
N LYS A 209 -3.34 -5.72 5.72
CA LYS A 209 -3.31 -4.26 5.75
C LYS A 209 -3.01 -3.72 7.15
N TYR A 210 -3.61 -4.32 8.18
CA TYR A 210 -3.35 -3.95 9.58
C TYR A 210 -1.85 -4.03 9.91
N VAL A 211 -1.20 -5.13 9.53
CA VAL A 211 0.26 -5.28 9.70
C VAL A 211 1.03 -4.25 8.89
N THR A 212 0.61 -4.02 7.65
CA THR A 212 1.24 -3.06 6.73
C THR A 212 1.21 -1.63 7.30
N VAL A 213 0.05 -1.17 7.76
CA VAL A 213 -0.11 0.21 8.27
C VAL A 213 0.50 0.37 9.66
N LEU A 214 0.30 -0.60 10.55
CA LEU A 214 0.77 -0.54 11.94
C LEU A 214 2.18 -1.12 12.14
N ARG A 215 2.93 -1.39 11.05
CA ARG A 215 4.27 -2.00 11.08
C ARG A 215 5.23 -1.37 12.08
N ASN A 216 5.15 -0.05 12.30
CA ASN A 216 6.03 0.70 13.18
C ASN A 216 5.64 0.57 14.67
N ILE A 217 4.36 0.25 14.93
CA ILE A 217 3.76 0.12 16.27
C ILE A 217 3.84 -1.33 16.76
N LEU A 218 3.71 -2.30 15.86
CA LEU A 218 3.79 -3.72 16.19
C LEU A 218 5.23 -4.12 16.58
N SER A 219 5.35 -5.03 17.55
CA SER A 219 6.64 -5.57 17.95
C SER A 219 7.23 -6.48 16.87
N VAL A 220 8.55 -6.61 16.86
CA VAL A 220 9.26 -7.48 15.90
C VAL A 220 8.83 -8.94 16.07
N GLU A 221 8.62 -9.40 17.31
CA GLU A 221 8.20 -10.76 17.65
C GLU A 221 6.79 -11.07 17.13
N MET A 222 5.86 -10.12 17.27
CA MET A 222 4.49 -10.25 16.76
C MET A 222 4.50 -10.47 15.25
N VAL A 223 5.25 -9.64 14.52
CA VAL A 223 5.33 -9.76 13.06
C VAL A 223 6.10 -11.01 12.64
N ARG A 224 7.17 -11.38 13.35
CA ARG A 224 7.92 -12.63 13.10
C ARG A 224 7.01 -13.86 13.16
N GLY A 225 6.02 -13.87 14.05
CA GLY A 225 5.07 -14.97 14.20
C GLY A 225 4.25 -15.27 12.94
N ILE A 226 3.99 -14.29 12.07
CA ILE A 226 3.18 -14.47 10.86
C ILE A 226 3.98 -14.68 9.57
N LEU A 227 5.29 -14.39 9.58
CA LEU A 227 6.14 -14.47 8.39
C LEU A 227 6.08 -15.83 7.66
N PRO A 228 6.07 -16.99 8.35
CA PRO A 228 6.05 -18.29 7.68
C PRO A 228 4.81 -18.54 6.82
N VAL A 229 3.72 -17.78 7.02
CA VAL A 229 2.45 -17.96 6.29
C VAL A 229 2.36 -17.07 5.04
N LEU A 230 3.15 -15.99 4.96
CA LEU A 230 3.15 -15.08 3.80
C LEU A 230 3.37 -15.79 2.45
N PRO A 231 4.27 -16.79 2.32
CA PRO A 231 4.41 -17.53 1.07
C PRO A 231 3.14 -18.25 0.63
N ASN A 232 2.38 -18.82 1.57
CA ASN A 232 1.12 -19.50 1.27
C ASN A 232 0.04 -18.49 0.83
N LEU A 233 0.02 -17.29 1.41
CA LEU A 233 -0.92 -16.23 1.04
C LEU A 233 -0.61 -15.66 -0.35
N LEU A 234 0.67 -15.60 -0.74
CA LEU A 234 1.06 -15.22 -2.10
C LEU A 234 0.66 -16.27 -3.15
N GLN A 235 0.53 -17.53 -2.74
CA GLN A 235 0.05 -18.63 -3.60
C GLN A 235 -1.48 -18.78 -3.57
N ALA A 236 -2.20 -17.96 -2.80
CA ALA A 236 -3.64 -18.03 -2.73
C ALA A 236 -4.28 -17.79 -4.10
N GLN A 237 -5.35 -18.54 -4.39
CA GLN A 237 -6.06 -18.45 -5.66
C GLN A 237 -6.67 -17.06 -5.88
N HIS A 238 -7.14 -16.41 -4.80
CA HIS A 238 -7.78 -15.12 -4.92
C HIS A 238 -6.76 -13.98 -5.10
N PRO A 239 -6.90 -13.13 -6.14
CA PRO A 239 -5.92 -12.08 -6.44
C PRO A 239 -5.66 -11.06 -5.34
N LEU A 240 -6.71 -10.71 -4.60
CA LEU A 240 -6.61 -9.78 -3.47
C LEU A 240 -5.58 -10.26 -2.44
N LEU A 241 -5.59 -11.55 -2.09
CA LEU A 241 -4.75 -12.06 -1.00
C LEU A 241 -3.28 -12.06 -1.38
N HIS A 242 -2.93 -12.48 -2.59
CA HIS A 242 -1.53 -12.43 -2.99
C HIS A 242 -1.03 -11.01 -3.21
N THR A 243 -1.90 -10.08 -3.61
CA THR A 243 -1.56 -8.65 -3.70
C THR A 243 -1.24 -8.08 -2.32
N TYR A 244 -2.11 -8.30 -1.33
CA TYR A 244 -1.89 -7.80 0.02
C TYR A 244 -0.73 -8.52 0.73
N ALA A 245 -0.46 -9.79 0.40
CA ALA A 245 0.71 -10.50 0.89
C ALA A 245 2.00 -9.88 0.34
N ALA A 246 2.02 -9.54 -0.96
CA ALA A 246 3.15 -8.86 -1.59
C ALA A 246 3.35 -7.45 -1.01
N ILE A 247 2.27 -6.66 -0.83
CA ILE A 247 2.32 -5.34 -0.20
C ILE A 247 2.87 -5.43 1.23
N CYS A 248 2.34 -6.36 2.04
CA CYS A 248 2.77 -6.55 3.41
C CYS A 248 4.27 -6.89 3.46
N ALA A 249 4.71 -7.91 2.72
CA ALA A 249 6.12 -8.29 2.68
C ALA A 249 7.03 -7.18 2.14
N ASN A 250 6.62 -6.45 1.10
CA ASN A 250 7.33 -5.27 0.60
C ASN A 250 7.55 -4.25 1.73
N VAL A 251 6.48 -3.87 2.41
CA VAL A 251 6.53 -2.89 3.48
C VAL A 251 7.42 -3.34 4.65
N LEU A 252 7.44 -4.64 4.96
CA LEU A 252 8.35 -5.22 5.94
C LEU A 252 9.83 -5.20 5.48
N THR A 253 10.11 -5.28 4.18
CA THR A 253 11.49 -5.19 3.67
C THR A 253 12.06 -3.77 3.70
N ILE A 254 11.21 -2.75 3.63
CA ILE A 254 11.63 -1.34 3.56
C ILE A 254 11.55 -0.59 4.90
N VAL A 255 10.87 -1.15 5.91
CA VAL A 255 10.71 -0.47 7.20
C VAL A 255 12.05 -0.37 7.92
N GLN A 256 12.32 0.83 8.41
CA GLN A 256 13.55 1.16 9.10
C GLN A 256 13.25 1.72 10.48
N ASP A 257 14.11 1.39 11.43
CA ASP A 257 14.14 1.97 12.75
C ASP A 257 15.31 2.94 12.88
N ARG A 258 15.13 3.91 13.77
CA ARG A 258 16.16 4.86 14.15
C ARG A 258 16.37 4.80 15.65
N SER A 259 17.54 4.35 16.08
CA SER A 259 17.98 4.54 17.46
C SER A 259 18.26 6.02 17.70
N GLU A 260 18.10 6.52 18.92
CA GLU A 260 18.36 7.93 19.27
C GLU A 260 19.72 8.40 18.72
N GLY A 261 19.70 9.42 17.85
CA GLY A 261 20.90 9.97 17.20
C GLY A 261 21.57 9.10 16.13
N GLY A 262 21.11 7.86 15.91
CA GLY A 262 21.69 6.91 14.96
C GLY A 262 21.20 7.05 13.51
N PRO A 263 21.85 6.36 12.56
CA PRO A 263 21.35 6.22 11.19
C PRO A 263 20.11 5.33 11.17
N TRP A 264 19.30 5.49 10.13
CA TRP A 264 18.21 4.56 9.83
C TRP A 264 18.77 3.18 9.49
N LYS A 265 18.20 2.14 10.10
CA LYS A 265 18.58 0.74 9.86
C LYS A 265 17.34 -0.09 9.56
N PRO A 266 17.42 -1.11 8.69
CA PRO A 266 16.31 -2.04 8.48
C PRO A 266 15.83 -2.61 9.82
N ARG A 267 14.52 -2.56 10.07
CA ARG A 267 13.92 -3.14 11.29
C ARG A 267 14.07 -4.66 11.32
N TYR A 268 13.99 -5.30 10.15
CA TYR A 268 14.17 -6.73 9.99
C TYR A 268 15.48 -6.98 9.26
N ASP A 269 16.28 -7.89 9.82
CA ASP A 269 17.55 -8.29 9.22
C ASP A 269 17.34 -9.31 8.10
N GLN A 270 18.38 -9.44 7.27
CA GLN A 270 18.40 -10.37 6.14
C GLN A 270 18.23 -11.84 6.57
N PRO A 271 18.79 -12.33 7.70
CA PRO A 271 18.52 -13.68 8.17
C PRO A 271 17.07 -13.94 8.58
N THR A 272 16.35 -12.94 9.12
CA THR A 272 14.94 -13.10 9.52
C THR A 272 14.01 -13.11 8.30
N LEU A 273 14.13 -12.11 7.41
CA LEU A 273 13.15 -11.88 6.35
C LEU A 273 13.58 -12.41 4.97
N GLY A 274 14.90 -12.54 4.75
CA GLY A 274 15.50 -13.01 3.50
C GLY A 274 14.98 -14.37 3.02
N PRO A 275 14.96 -15.42 3.88
CA PRO A 275 14.44 -16.73 3.47
C PRO A 275 12.98 -16.69 3.01
N VAL A 276 12.16 -15.87 3.67
CA VAL A 276 10.73 -15.72 3.37
C VAL A 276 10.53 -15.06 2.02
N VAL A 277 11.20 -13.93 1.77
CA VAL A 277 11.09 -13.25 0.46
C VAL A 277 11.69 -14.09 -0.67
N LEU A 278 12.80 -14.81 -0.43
CA LEU A 278 13.37 -15.73 -1.43
C LEU A 278 12.42 -16.85 -1.81
N GLN A 279 11.69 -17.43 -0.84
CA GLN A 279 10.67 -18.43 -1.10
C GLN A 279 9.49 -17.86 -1.92
N MET A 280 9.15 -16.60 -1.70
CA MET A 280 8.06 -15.89 -2.37
C MET A 280 8.40 -15.41 -3.79
N MET A 281 9.66 -15.06 -4.04
CA MET A 281 10.10 -14.42 -5.28
C MET A 281 9.73 -15.16 -6.57
N PRO A 282 9.88 -16.50 -6.70
CA PRO A 282 9.51 -17.19 -7.93
C PRO A 282 8.04 -17.01 -8.30
N GLN A 283 7.16 -17.07 -7.30
CA GLN A 283 5.73 -16.85 -7.49
C GLN A 283 5.43 -15.40 -7.83
N LEU A 284 6.06 -14.44 -7.14
CA LEU A 284 5.87 -13.02 -7.44
C LEU A 284 6.33 -12.68 -8.85
N LEU A 285 7.51 -13.19 -9.26
CA LEU A 285 8.02 -13.02 -10.61
C LEU A 285 7.05 -13.60 -11.65
N ARG A 286 6.53 -14.81 -11.41
CA ARG A 286 5.55 -15.43 -12.31
C ARG A 286 4.32 -14.52 -12.48
N LEU A 287 3.77 -14.02 -11.37
CA LEU A 287 2.62 -13.11 -11.39
C LEU A 287 2.93 -11.81 -12.15
N VAL A 288 4.11 -11.22 -12.00
CA VAL A 288 4.49 -10.02 -12.77
C VAL A 288 4.61 -10.32 -14.26
N VAL A 289 5.26 -11.42 -14.63
CA VAL A 289 5.53 -11.77 -16.04
C VAL A 289 4.25 -12.12 -16.79
N GLU A 290 3.34 -12.87 -16.16
CA GLU A 290 2.05 -13.27 -16.73
C GLU A 290 1.05 -12.09 -16.84
N GLY A 291 1.40 -10.90 -16.32
CA GLY A 291 0.53 -9.71 -16.33
C GLY A 291 -0.43 -9.62 -15.13
N GLY A 292 -0.19 -10.42 -14.10
CA GLY A 292 -0.99 -10.49 -12.88
C GLY A 292 -2.33 -11.19 -13.10
N SER A 293 -2.93 -11.66 -12.00
CA SER A 293 -4.33 -12.09 -12.02
C SER A 293 -5.31 -10.91 -11.89
N VAL A 294 -4.82 -9.79 -11.33
CA VAL A 294 -5.37 -8.45 -11.52
C VAL A 294 -4.53 -7.79 -12.61
N ALA A 295 -5.20 -7.30 -13.65
CA ALA A 295 -4.54 -6.64 -14.77
C ALA A 295 -3.63 -5.51 -14.26
N HIS A 296 -2.35 -5.58 -14.65
CA HIS A 296 -1.37 -4.49 -14.48
C HIS A 296 -1.24 -3.99 -13.03
N ASN A 297 -1.27 -4.93 -12.07
CA ASN A 297 -1.14 -4.63 -10.65
C ASN A 297 0.28 -4.14 -10.28
N GLU A 298 0.43 -2.81 -10.14
CA GLU A 298 1.69 -2.12 -9.85
C GLU A 298 2.37 -2.55 -8.54
N HIS A 299 1.63 -3.07 -7.57
CA HIS A 299 2.19 -3.43 -6.28
C HIS A 299 3.11 -4.64 -6.36
N LEU A 300 2.89 -5.53 -7.34
CA LEU A 300 3.71 -6.73 -7.54
C LEU A 300 5.13 -6.40 -8.03
N PRO A 301 5.34 -5.64 -9.13
CA PRO A 301 6.69 -5.25 -9.54
C PRO A 301 7.38 -4.33 -8.53
N ARG A 302 6.64 -3.46 -7.81
CA ARG A 302 7.22 -2.66 -6.71
C ARG A 302 7.76 -3.53 -5.57
N ALA A 303 6.99 -4.55 -5.17
CA ALA A 303 7.45 -5.52 -4.18
C ALA A 303 8.68 -6.27 -4.67
N LEU A 304 8.68 -6.72 -5.93
CA LEU A 304 9.79 -7.46 -6.52
C LEU A 304 11.08 -6.62 -6.52
N ASN A 305 10.96 -5.34 -6.90
CA ASN A 305 12.08 -4.39 -6.89
C ASN A 305 12.66 -4.21 -5.48
N ALA A 306 11.79 -3.95 -4.49
CA ALA A 306 12.20 -3.80 -3.09
C ALA A 306 12.87 -5.06 -2.54
N TRP A 307 12.37 -6.25 -2.88
CA TRP A 307 12.95 -7.51 -2.40
C TRP A 307 14.31 -7.78 -3.01
N MET A 308 14.52 -7.46 -4.28
CA MET A 308 15.86 -7.52 -4.89
C MET A 308 16.83 -6.55 -4.21
N ALA A 309 16.36 -5.37 -3.80
CA ALA A 309 17.20 -4.38 -3.11
C ALA A 309 17.58 -4.89 -1.72
N PHE A 310 16.60 -5.42 -1.01
CA PHE A 310 16.76 -6.01 0.32
C PHE A 310 17.70 -7.22 0.32
N LEU A 311 17.63 -8.07 -0.72
CA LEU A 311 18.47 -9.25 -0.83
C LEU A 311 19.89 -8.94 -1.31
N GLY A 312 20.08 -7.93 -2.16
CA GLY A 312 21.39 -7.54 -2.67
C GLY A 312 22.20 -8.74 -3.19
N SER A 313 23.39 -8.97 -2.62
CA SER A 313 24.28 -10.07 -2.99
C SER A 313 23.76 -11.47 -2.64
N SER A 314 22.76 -11.59 -1.77
CA SER A 314 22.15 -12.88 -1.41
C SER A 314 21.07 -13.33 -2.40
N LEU A 315 20.77 -12.52 -3.42
CA LEU A 315 19.88 -12.93 -4.52
C LEU A 315 20.53 -14.06 -5.34
N PRO A 316 19.89 -15.24 -5.47
CA PRO A 316 20.41 -16.35 -6.28
C PRO A 316 20.64 -15.99 -7.74
N ALA A 317 21.62 -16.66 -8.37
CA ALA A 317 22.06 -16.30 -9.71
C ALA A 317 21.02 -16.61 -10.79
N ASP A 318 20.53 -17.84 -10.74
CA ASP A 318 19.43 -18.39 -11.50
C ASP A 318 18.16 -17.53 -11.40
N LEU A 319 17.79 -17.10 -10.19
CA LEU A 319 16.59 -16.29 -9.98
C LEU A 319 16.71 -14.89 -10.61
N ALA A 320 17.87 -14.24 -10.49
CA ALA A 320 18.08 -12.93 -11.12
C ALA A 320 18.08 -13.03 -12.65
N LEU A 321 18.66 -14.08 -13.23
CA LEU A 321 18.62 -14.33 -14.67
C LEU A 321 17.20 -14.65 -15.16
N ALA A 322 16.44 -15.44 -14.39
CA ALA A 322 15.03 -15.70 -14.67
C ALA A 322 14.21 -14.42 -14.63
N ALA A 323 14.43 -13.56 -13.63
CA ALA A 323 13.77 -12.27 -13.51
C ALA A 323 14.06 -11.37 -14.71
N LEU A 324 15.34 -11.23 -15.07
CA LEU A 324 15.79 -10.43 -16.21
C LEU A 324 15.09 -10.85 -17.52
N ARG A 325 15.07 -12.16 -17.80
CA ARG A 325 14.44 -12.72 -19.01
C ARG A 325 12.93 -12.54 -18.98
N GLY A 326 12.29 -12.83 -17.85
CA GLY A 326 10.85 -12.72 -17.67
C GLY A 326 10.35 -11.29 -17.80
N LEU A 327 10.99 -10.35 -17.11
CA LEU A 327 10.64 -8.92 -17.18
C LEU A 327 10.85 -8.37 -18.60
N SER A 328 11.94 -8.73 -19.27
CA SER A 328 12.20 -8.32 -20.66
C SER A 328 11.19 -8.90 -21.66
N ALA A 329 10.64 -10.08 -21.38
CA ALA A 329 9.57 -10.67 -22.19
C ALA A 329 8.23 -9.96 -21.93
N SER A 330 7.90 -9.73 -20.66
CA SER A 330 6.68 -9.04 -20.24
C SER A 330 6.60 -7.62 -20.79
N LEU A 331 7.70 -6.85 -20.71
CA LEU A 331 7.78 -5.48 -21.22
C LEU A 331 7.67 -5.37 -22.74
N ALA A 332 8.04 -6.43 -23.47
CA ALA A 332 7.89 -6.48 -24.92
C ALA A 332 6.51 -6.95 -25.37
N SER A 333 5.61 -7.32 -24.43
CA SER A 333 4.29 -7.81 -24.77
C SER A 333 3.39 -6.67 -25.27
N PRO A 334 2.66 -6.86 -26.39
CA PRO A 334 1.72 -5.85 -26.88
C PRO A 334 0.50 -5.67 -25.97
N SER A 335 0.26 -6.59 -25.03
CA SER A 335 -0.82 -6.52 -24.04
C SER A 335 -0.48 -5.72 -22.78
N LEU A 336 0.75 -5.19 -22.68
CA LEU A 336 1.17 -4.38 -21.55
C LEU A 336 0.39 -3.05 -21.51
N ARG A 337 -0.17 -2.72 -20.35
CA ARG A 337 -0.91 -1.48 -20.07
C ARG A 337 -0.59 -1.04 -18.64
N GLY A 338 -1.09 0.14 -18.26
CA GLY A 338 -0.93 0.72 -16.93
C GLY A 338 0.44 1.38 -16.74
N ALA A 339 0.46 2.71 -16.76
CA ALA A 339 1.69 3.50 -16.69
C ALA A 339 2.55 3.15 -15.46
N ASP A 340 1.92 3.00 -14.29
CA ASP A 340 2.64 2.69 -13.05
C ASP A 340 3.19 1.26 -12.99
N PHE A 341 2.47 0.30 -13.59
CA PHE A 341 2.96 -1.08 -13.73
C PHE A 341 4.16 -1.13 -14.66
N ILE A 342 4.06 -0.47 -15.82
CA ILE A 342 5.15 -0.33 -16.80
C ILE A 342 6.38 0.28 -16.12
N HIS A 343 6.20 1.43 -15.47
CA HIS A 343 7.25 2.13 -14.74
C HIS A 343 7.94 1.22 -13.73
N SER A 344 7.15 0.60 -12.85
CA SER A 344 7.66 -0.27 -11.79
C SER A 344 8.36 -1.53 -12.34
N THR A 345 7.92 -2.03 -13.49
CA THR A 345 8.54 -3.19 -14.16
C THR A 345 9.88 -2.81 -14.82
N PHE A 346 9.99 -1.61 -15.39
CA PHE A 346 11.26 -1.09 -15.91
C PHE A 346 12.27 -0.82 -14.77
N GLU A 347 11.85 -0.27 -13.65
CA GLU A 347 12.70 -0.11 -12.45
C GLU A 347 13.24 -1.46 -11.96
N CYS A 348 12.35 -2.45 -11.90
CA CYS A 348 12.67 -3.83 -11.56
C CYS A 348 13.70 -4.44 -12.55
N LEU A 349 13.52 -4.22 -13.86
CA LEU A 349 14.47 -4.65 -14.89
C LEU A 349 15.84 -3.98 -14.70
N ALA A 350 15.88 -2.66 -14.51
CA ALA A 350 17.10 -1.89 -14.30
C ALA A 350 17.90 -2.41 -13.10
N GLN A 351 17.21 -2.68 -11.99
CA GLN A 351 17.83 -3.20 -10.80
C GLN A 351 18.34 -4.64 -10.99
N THR A 352 17.56 -5.48 -11.68
CA THR A 352 17.97 -6.86 -12.00
C THR A 352 19.22 -6.86 -12.88
N MET A 353 19.27 -5.98 -13.89
CA MET A 353 20.45 -5.79 -14.73
C MET A 353 21.69 -5.46 -13.91
N LYS A 354 21.62 -4.46 -13.02
CA LYS A 354 22.74 -4.09 -12.13
C LYS A 354 23.22 -5.29 -11.31
N ALA A 355 22.30 -6.07 -10.75
CA ALA A 355 22.64 -7.25 -9.96
C ALA A 355 23.30 -8.36 -10.79
N VAL A 356 22.83 -8.61 -12.01
CA VAL A 356 23.40 -9.63 -12.92
C VAL A 356 24.76 -9.18 -13.46
N PHE A 357 24.90 -7.93 -13.89
CA PHE A 357 26.17 -7.39 -14.38
C PHE A 357 27.27 -7.39 -13.32
N ALA A 358 26.94 -7.11 -12.06
CA ALA A 358 27.90 -7.14 -10.96
C ALA A 358 28.56 -8.53 -10.76
N ARG A 359 27.97 -9.61 -11.28
CA ARG A 359 28.54 -10.96 -11.22
C ARG A 359 29.56 -11.24 -12.32
N GLY A 360 29.47 -10.53 -13.45
CA GLY A 360 30.38 -10.69 -14.59
C GLY A 360 30.20 -12.01 -15.37
N GLY A 361 31.13 -12.30 -16.28
CA GLY A 361 31.15 -13.55 -17.05
C GLY A 361 29.95 -13.74 -17.98
N GLU A 362 29.45 -14.98 -18.06
CA GLU A 362 28.31 -15.36 -18.91
C GLU A 362 27.00 -14.65 -18.52
N ASP A 363 26.82 -14.36 -17.22
CA ASP A 363 25.65 -13.65 -16.70
C ASP A 363 25.52 -12.24 -17.31
N ALA A 364 26.64 -11.51 -17.38
CA ALA A 364 26.68 -10.18 -17.99
C ALA A 364 26.36 -10.23 -19.50
N VAL A 365 26.81 -11.26 -20.20
CA VAL A 365 26.48 -11.48 -21.63
C VAL A 365 24.98 -11.78 -21.81
N ALA A 366 24.40 -12.58 -20.91
CA ALA A 366 22.97 -12.86 -20.92
C ALA A 366 22.12 -11.60 -20.65
N ALA A 367 22.57 -10.72 -19.76
CA ALA A 367 21.94 -9.44 -19.48
C ALA A 367 21.94 -8.51 -20.69
N GLU A 368 23.10 -8.35 -21.33
CA GLU A 368 23.22 -7.54 -22.55
C GLU A 368 22.31 -8.07 -23.66
N THR A 369 22.33 -9.38 -23.90
CA THR A 369 21.50 -10.02 -24.94
C THR A 369 20.01 -9.81 -24.70
N ALA A 370 19.55 -9.96 -23.44
CA ALA A 370 18.15 -9.77 -23.09
C ALA A 370 17.66 -8.33 -23.34
N VAL A 371 18.49 -7.35 -22.97
CA VAL A 371 18.18 -5.92 -23.10
C VAL A 371 18.21 -5.48 -24.56
N GLN A 372 19.21 -5.91 -25.34
CA GLN A 372 19.26 -5.63 -26.78
C GLN A 372 18.02 -6.21 -27.48
N SER A 373 17.63 -7.43 -27.12
CA SER A 373 16.42 -8.07 -27.66
C SER A 373 15.14 -7.32 -27.28
N LEU A 374 15.05 -6.81 -26.06
CA LEU A 374 13.93 -5.96 -25.63
C LEU A 374 13.88 -4.67 -26.46
N ALA A 375 15.00 -3.96 -26.59
CA ALA A 375 15.07 -2.71 -27.33
C ALA A 375 14.66 -2.88 -28.80
N LEU A 376 15.17 -3.93 -29.47
CA LEU A 376 14.77 -4.26 -30.83
C LEU A 376 13.26 -4.46 -30.96
N ARG A 377 12.66 -5.25 -30.06
CA ARG A 377 11.20 -5.48 -30.07
C ARG A 377 10.39 -4.21 -29.83
N LEU A 378 10.83 -3.33 -28.93
CA LEU A 378 10.14 -2.07 -28.64
C LEU A 378 10.23 -1.08 -29.82
N TRP A 379 11.35 -1.06 -30.54
CA TRP A 379 11.49 -0.26 -31.76
C TRP A 379 10.64 -0.82 -32.91
N GLU A 380 10.64 -2.15 -33.10
CA GLU A 380 9.82 -2.82 -34.12
C GLU A 380 8.32 -2.63 -33.87
N SER A 381 7.90 -2.63 -32.60
CA SER A 381 6.49 -2.41 -32.25
C SER A 381 6.05 -0.95 -32.33
N GLN A 382 6.98 -0.01 -32.58
CA GLN A 382 6.73 1.43 -32.58
C GLN A 382 5.97 1.91 -31.32
N ALA A 383 6.28 1.32 -30.17
CA ALA A 383 5.66 1.68 -28.90
C ALA A 383 6.26 3.01 -28.38
N GLU A 384 5.83 4.14 -28.96
CA GLU A 384 6.36 5.49 -28.66
C GLU A 384 6.38 5.80 -27.15
N GLU A 385 5.33 5.40 -26.42
CA GLU A 385 5.21 5.60 -24.97
C GLU A 385 6.30 4.87 -24.15
N LEU A 386 6.86 3.79 -24.69
CA LEU A 386 7.88 2.97 -24.03
C LEU A 386 9.31 3.34 -24.43
N LEU A 387 9.48 4.15 -25.49
CA LEU A 387 10.80 4.57 -25.98
C LEU A 387 11.63 5.30 -24.91
N PRO A 388 11.09 6.22 -24.08
CA PRO A 388 11.87 6.86 -23.01
C PRO A 388 12.48 5.84 -22.04
N TYR A 389 11.71 4.82 -21.63
CA TYR A 389 12.19 3.74 -20.78
C TYR A 389 13.24 2.88 -21.49
N CYS A 390 13.02 2.56 -22.77
CA CYS A 390 13.98 1.84 -23.58
C CYS A 390 15.34 2.55 -23.63
N TYR A 391 15.35 3.87 -23.86
CA TYR A 391 16.59 4.65 -23.88
C TYR A 391 17.27 4.72 -22.52
N GLN A 392 16.52 4.83 -21.42
CA GLN A 392 17.09 4.78 -20.07
C GLN A 392 17.76 3.44 -19.78
N ILE A 393 17.12 2.33 -20.15
CA ILE A 393 17.69 0.98 -19.98
C ILE A 393 18.93 0.77 -20.86
N LEU A 394 18.93 1.27 -22.10
CA LEU A 394 20.12 1.24 -22.96
C LEU A 394 21.26 2.12 -22.41
N GLY A 395 20.94 3.29 -21.86
CA GLY A 395 21.89 4.15 -21.16
C GLY A 395 22.53 3.42 -19.98
N LEU A 396 21.72 2.76 -19.15
CA LEU A 396 22.21 1.93 -18.04
C LEU A 396 23.09 0.78 -18.55
N LEU A 397 22.71 0.12 -19.65
CA LEU A 397 23.53 -0.92 -20.26
C LEU A 397 24.91 -0.38 -20.67
N LEU A 398 24.96 0.80 -21.30
CA LEU A 398 26.21 1.47 -21.70
C LEU A 398 27.09 1.86 -20.51
N GLU A 399 26.50 2.18 -19.35
CA GLU A 399 27.24 2.45 -18.11
C GLU A 399 27.87 1.17 -17.54
N LEU A 400 27.16 0.04 -17.63
CA LEU A 400 27.59 -1.25 -17.06
C LEU A 400 28.55 -2.05 -17.94
N VAL A 401 28.47 -1.90 -19.26
CA VAL A 401 29.32 -2.64 -20.21
C VAL A 401 30.77 -2.13 -20.18
N PRO A 402 31.78 -3.03 -20.18
CA PRO A 402 33.19 -2.64 -20.26
C PRO A 402 33.52 -1.79 -21.50
N ALA A 403 34.49 -0.88 -21.38
CA ALA A 403 34.83 0.08 -22.42
C ALA A 403 35.14 -0.57 -23.78
N GLU A 404 35.77 -1.75 -23.75
CA GLU A 404 36.16 -2.52 -24.94
C GLU A 404 34.96 -2.99 -25.75
N ARG A 405 33.82 -3.23 -25.10
CA ARG A 405 32.59 -3.72 -25.74
C ARG A 405 31.63 -2.62 -26.14
N LYS A 406 31.88 -1.37 -25.72
CA LYS A 406 31.04 -0.21 -26.10
C LYS A 406 31.05 0.08 -27.60
N VAL A 407 32.09 -0.36 -28.31
CA VAL A 407 32.22 -0.20 -29.77
C VAL A 407 31.02 -0.79 -30.51
N VAL A 408 30.43 -1.88 -30.00
CA VAL A 408 29.24 -2.52 -30.60
C VAL A 408 28.02 -1.61 -30.60
N PHE A 409 27.93 -0.67 -29.64
CA PHE A 409 26.84 0.28 -29.55
C PHE A 409 27.02 1.51 -30.43
N ALA A 410 28.18 1.68 -31.07
CA ALA A 410 28.43 2.79 -31.98
C ALA A 410 27.46 2.79 -33.17
N GLU A 411 26.96 1.62 -33.58
CA GLU A 411 25.96 1.48 -34.65
C GLU A 411 24.57 1.99 -34.25
N LEU A 412 24.27 2.07 -32.95
CA LEU A 412 23.02 2.63 -32.44
C LEU A 412 23.06 4.16 -32.40
N LEU A 413 24.26 4.77 -32.32
CA LEU A 413 24.42 6.20 -32.12
C LEU A 413 23.78 7.05 -33.25
N PRO A 414 23.95 6.75 -34.55
CA PRO A 414 23.27 7.49 -35.61
C PRO A 414 21.75 7.37 -35.55
N LYS A 415 21.23 6.22 -35.09
CA LYS A 415 19.78 5.97 -34.97
C LYS A 415 19.17 6.77 -33.81
N VAL A 416 19.87 6.84 -32.68
CA VAL A 416 19.42 7.60 -31.49
C VAL A 416 19.53 9.11 -31.71
N LEU A 417 20.50 9.58 -32.51
CA LEU A 417 20.67 10.99 -32.84
C LEU A 417 19.81 11.49 -34.01
N ALA A 418 18.92 10.63 -34.55
CA ALA A 418 18.00 11.02 -35.61
C ALA A 418 17.09 12.17 -35.14
N GLN A 419 16.98 13.22 -35.95
CA GLN A 419 16.30 14.46 -35.56
C GLN A 419 14.84 14.24 -35.14
N GLU A 420 14.16 13.23 -35.71
CA GLU A 420 12.77 12.91 -35.36
C GLU A 420 12.59 12.49 -33.89
N LEU A 421 13.63 11.95 -33.25
CA LEU A 421 13.58 11.50 -31.84
C LEU A 421 13.78 12.61 -30.81
N TRP A 422 14.18 13.81 -31.24
CA TRP A 422 14.50 14.96 -30.37
C TRP A 422 13.54 16.14 -30.57
N GLN A 423 12.38 15.88 -31.16
CA GLN A 423 11.23 16.79 -31.21
C GLN A 423 10.33 16.56 -30.00
#